data_AF-A0A535CHL1-F1
#
_entry.id   AF-A0A535CHL1-F1
#
_cell.length_a   1.000
_cell.length_b   1.000
_cell.length_c   1.000
_cell.angle_alpha   90.00
_cell.angle_beta   90.00
_cell.angle_gamma   90.00
#
_symmetry.space_group_name_H-M   'P 1'
#
loop_
_entity.id
_entity.type
_entity.pdbx_description
1 polymer ?
#
loop_
_entity_poly.entity_id
_entity_poly.type
_entity_poly.pdbx_seq_one_letter_code
_entity_poly.pdbx_strand_id
1 'polypeptide(L)' 'MANSKNTRMTYRCSFCGKSQDQVQRLIAGPGGVYICDECIDLCREIIEEEQATVTRPRLQAGKIPPPKKIYEQLSQY' A
#
# COMPACT_ATOMS: atom_id res chain seq x y z
N MET A 1 21.84 41.07 -24.01
CA MET A 1 22.17 40.11 -22.92
C MET A 1 21.22 38.91 -23.02
N ALA A 2 21.75 37.71 -23.29
CA ALA A 2 20.97 36.47 -23.37
C ALA A 2 20.59 36.00 -21.96
N ASN A 3 19.31 36.07 -21.60
CA ASN A 3 18.83 35.52 -20.34
C ASN A 3 18.39 34.07 -20.58
N SER A 4 19.37 33.15 -20.52
CA SER A 4 19.17 31.71 -20.56
C SER A 4 18.31 31.29 -19.37
N LYS A 5 17.00 31.18 -19.59
CA LYS A 5 16.08 30.62 -18.59
C LYS A 5 16.51 29.17 -18.36
N ASN A 6 17.26 28.97 -17.29
CA ASN A 6 17.57 27.64 -16.75
C ASN A 6 16.26 27.08 -16.21
N THR A 7 15.45 26.51 -17.11
CA THR A 7 14.26 25.74 -16.77
C THR A 7 14.74 24.49 -16.06
N ARG A 8 14.99 24.58 -14.76
CA ARG A 8 15.23 23.42 -13.90
C ARG A 8 13.98 22.56 -14.00
N MET A 9 14.03 21.51 -14.83
CA MET A 9 12.93 20.56 -14.94
C MET A 9 12.78 19.87 -13.58
N THR A 10 11.77 20.28 -12.82
CA THR A 10 11.43 19.65 -11.54
C THR A 10 10.62 18.40 -11.83
N TYR A 11 11.25 17.23 -11.74
CA TYR A 11 10.54 15.96 -11.79
C TYR A 11 9.72 15.78 -10.51
N ARG A 12 8.53 15.18 -10.64
CA ARG A 12 7.60 14.97 -9.54
C ARG A 12 7.12 13.53 -9.54
N CYS A 13 6.96 12.96 -8.35
CA CYS A 13 6.34 11.65 -8.17
C CYS A 13 4.89 11.69 -8.68
N SER A 14 4.53 10.75 -9.54
CA SER A 14 3.19 10.62 -10.11
C SER A 14 2.13 10.17 -9.08
N PHE A 15 2.56 9.65 -7.93
CA PHE A 15 1.67 9.13 -6.88
C PHE A 15 1.40 10.17 -5.78
N CYS A 16 2.45 10.78 -5.22
CA CYS A 16 2.32 11.74 -4.11
C CYS A 16 2.52 13.21 -4.51
N GLY A 17 2.99 13.49 -5.73
CA GLY A 17 3.20 14.86 -6.24
C GLY A 17 4.46 15.59 -5.71
N LYS A 18 5.22 14.97 -4.79
CA LYS A 18 6.48 15.52 -4.26
C LYS A 18 7.51 15.69 -5.37
N SER A 19 8.29 16.77 -5.31
CA SER A 19 9.39 17.00 -6.25
C SER A 19 10.61 16.12 -5.91
N GLN A 20 11.53 15.99 -6.87
CA GLN A 20 12.78 15.26 -6.70
C GLN A 20 13.60 15.73 -5.47
N ASP A 21 13.54 17.02 -5.11
CA ASP A 21 14.26 17.56 -3.95
C ASP A 21 13.60 17.22 -2.60
N GLN A 22 12.35 16.77 -2.61
CA GLN A 22 11.57 16.46 -1.40
C GLN A 22 11.63 14.98 -1.01
N VAL A 23 12.28 14.14 -1.82
CA VAL A 23 12.34 12.69 -1.64
C VAL A 23 13.79 12.23 -1.71
N GLN A 24 14.13 11.13 -1.04
CA GLN A 24 15.50 10.64 -1.06
C GLN A 24 15.85 10.03 -2.42
N ARG A 25 14.88 9.38 -3.07
CA ARG A 25 15.04 8.79 -4.40
C ARG A 25 13.79 8.99 -5.23
N LEU A 26 13.98 9.31 -6.51
CA LEU A 26 12.92 9.36 -7.51
C LEU A 26 13.32 8.48 -8.70
N ILE A 27 12.49 7.49 -9.02
CA ILE A 27 12.74 6.48 -10.04
C ILE A 27 11.89 6.81 -11.26
N ALA A 28 12.50 6.83 -12.45
CA ALA A 28 11.83 7.07 -13.72
C ALA A 28 11.38 5.76 -14.36
N GLY A 29 10.13 5.71 -14.81
CA GLY A 29 9.54 4.61 -15.56
C GLY A 29 9.29 4.96 -17.03
N PRO A 30 8.96 3.96 -17.87
CA PRO A 30 8.54 4.20 -19.25
C PRO A 30 7.29 5.09 -19.28
N GLY A 31 7.15 5.90 -20.33
CA GLY A 31 6.00 6.80 -20.50
C GLY A 31 6.03 8.08 -19.65
N GLY A 32 7.16 8.42 -19.04
CA GLY A 32 7.29 9.65 -18.24
C GLY A 32 6.61 9.59 -16.88
N VAL A 33 6.45 8.39 -16.33
CA VAL A 33 5.93 8.16 -14.97
C VAL A 33 7.10 8.15 -14.00
N TYR A 34 6.90 8.70 -12.80
CA TYR A 34 7.92 8.73 -11.75
C TYR A 34 7.35 8.23 -10.43
N ILE A 35 8.14 7.50 -9.64
CA ILE A 35 7.76 7.02 -8.31
C ILE A 35 8.89 7.28 -7.31
N CYS A 36 8.56 7.74 -6.10
CA CYS A 36 9.55 7.97 -5.04
C CYS A 36 9.67 6.76 -4.10
N ASP A 37 10.73 6.75 -3.30
CA ASP A 37 11.00 5.72 -2.28
C ASP A 37 9.85 5.53 -1.29
N GLU A 38 9.32 6.62 -0.73
CA GLU A 38 8.20 6.56 0.22
C GLU A 38 6.94 5.91 -0.38
N CYS A 39 6.64 6.17 -1.66
CA CYS A 39 5.51 5.54 -2.32
C CYS A 39 5.73 4.05 -2.57
N ILE A 40 6.98 3.63 -2.83
CA ILE A 40 7.31 2.21 -2.98
C ILE A 40 7.11 1.47 -1.67
N ASP A 41 7.55 2.05 -0.55
CA ASP A 41 7.42 1.44 0.77
C ASP A 41 5.94 1.33 1.17
N LEU A 42 5.17 2.40 0.98
CA LEU A 42 3.73 2.37 1.23
C LEU A 42 3.01 1.33 0.35
N CYS A 43 3.34 1.26 -0.95
CA CYS A 43 2.79 0.25 -1.84
C CYS A 43 3.18 -1.18 -1.42
N ARG A 44 4.40 -1.37 -0.90
CA ARG A 44 4.84 -2.67 -0.39
C ARG A 44 4.03 -3.09 0.83
N GLU A 45 3.85 -2.20 1.80
CA GLU A 45 3.06 -2.47 3.01
C GLU A 45 1.63 -2.91 2.65
N ILE A 46 0.98 -2.17 1.75
CA ILE A 46 -0.38 -2.51 1.29
C ILE A 46 -0.44 -3.91 0.66
N ILE A 47 0.53 -4.26 -0.19
CA ILE A 47 0.59 -5.57 -0.84
C ILE A 47 0.85 -6.70 0.18
N GLU A 48 1.76 -6.47 1.14
CA GLU A 48 2.09 -7.45 2.19
C GLU A 48 0.89 -7.70 3.12
N GLU A 49 0.14 -6.66 3.48
CA GLU A 49 -1.10 -6.77 4.25
C GLU A 49 -2.14 -7.61 3.49
N GLU A 50 -2.35 -7.36 2.20
CA GLU A 50 -3.26 -8.15 1.38
C GLU A 50 -2.85 -9.64 1.35
N GLN A 51 -1.57 -9.94 1.15
CA GLN A 51 -1.07 -11.32 1.18
C GLN A 51 -1.25 -11.98 2.55
N ALA A 52 -1.04 -11.24 3.65
CA ALA A 52 -1.28 -11.73 5.00
C ALA A 52 -2.77 -12.05 5.24
N THR A 53 -3.71 -11.29 4.65
CA THR A 53 -5.15 -11.60 4.72
C THR A 53 -5.56 -12.79 3.88
N VAL A 54 -4.87 -13.08 2.77
CA VAL A 54 -5.07 -14.29 1.95
C VAL A 54 -4.52 -15.54 2.65
N THR A 55 -3.44 -15.39 3.42
CA THR A 55 -2.77 -16.50 4.13
C THR A 55 -3.37 -16.78 5.50
N ARG A 56 -4.01 -15.80 6.13
CA ARG A 56 -5.02 -16.11 7.14
C ARG A 56 -6.08 -16.91 6.42
N PRO A 57 -6.43 -18.14 6.86
CA PRO A 57 -7.69 -18.69 6.43
C PRO A 57 -8.70 -17.64 6.87
N ARG A 58 -9.27 -16.87 5.92
CA ARG A 58 -10.52 -16.14 6.11
C ARG A 58 -11.35 -17.13 6.88
N LEU A 59 -11.58 -16.88 8.19
CA LEU A 59 -12.23 -17.83 9.09
C LEU A 59 -13.33 -18.39 8.24
N GLN A 60 -13.15 -19.65 7.80
CA GLN A 60 -14.06 -20.17 6.82
C GLN A 60 -15.39 -19.97 7.52
N ALA A 61 -16.34 -19.31 6.87
CA ALA A 61 -17.69 -19.30 7.38
C ALA A 61 -18.26 -20.74 7.43
N GLY A 62 -17.42 -21.78 7.35
CA GLY A 62 -17.39 -22.96 8.21
C GLY A 62 -18.12 -22.80 9.53
N LYS A 63 -19.45 -22.89 9.41
CA LYS A 63 -20.43 -23.31 10.42
C LYS A 63 -20.11 -22.79 11.82
N ILE A 64 -20.37 -21.50 12.05
CA ILE A 64 -20.65 -21.03 13.41
C ILE A 64 -21.88 -21.80 13.89
N PRO A 65 -21.79 -22.61 14.96
CA PRO A 65 -22.95 -23.35 15.47
C PRO A 65 -24.00 -22.36 15.99
N PRO A 66 -25.30 -22.70 15.89
CA PRO A 66 -26.35 -21.83 16.39
C PRO A 66 -26.16 -21.58 17.90
N PRO A 67 -26.52 -20.39 18.41
CA PRO A 67 -26.31 -20.01 19.81
C PRO A 67 -26.77 -21.04 20.85
N LYS A 68 -27.84 -21.79 20.53
CA LYS A 68 -28.33 -22.89 21.38
C LYS A 68 -27.29 -24.00 21.62
N LYS A 69 -26.56 -24.41 20.58
CA LYS A 69 -25.52 -25.45 20.69
C LYS A 69 -24.34 -25.00 21.54
N ILE A 70 -23.98 -23.72 21.45
CA ILE A 70 -22.89 -23.14 22.26
C ILE A 70 -23.29 -23.19 23.75
N TYR A 71 -24.54 -22.80 24.06
CA TYR A 71 -25.06 -22.84 25.43
C TYR A 71 -25.12 -24.27 25.99
N GLU A 72 -25.65 -25.23 25.23
CA GLU A 72 -25.73 -26.63 25.64
C GLU A 72 -24.35 -27.22 25.99
N GLN A 73 -23.31 -26.91 25.20
CA GLN A 73 -21.95 -27.36 25.48
C GLN A 73 -21.36 -26.73 26.75
N LEU A 74 -21.62 -25.44 26.99
CA LEU A 74 -21.11 -24.75 28.17
C LEU A 74 -21.83 -25.17 29.46
N SER A 75 -23.09 -25.60 29.37
CA SER A 75 -23.88 -26.08 30.51
C SER A 75 -23.51 -27.49 31.02
N GLN A 76 -22.53 -28.15 30.39
CA GLN A 76 -22.04 -29.49 30.79
C GLN A 76 -20.91 -29.45 31.84
N TYR A 77 -20.47 -28.27 32.26
CA TYR A 77 -19.53 -28.03 33.37
C TYR A 77 -20.27 -27.47 34.58
#